data_AF-A0A3C0HJX2-F1
#
_entry.id   AF-A0A3C0HJX2-F1
#
_cell.length_a   1.000
_cell.length_b   1.000
_cell.length_c   1.000
_cell.angle_alpha   90.00
_cell.angle_beta   90.00
_cell.angle_gamma   90.00
#
_symmetry.space_group_name_H-M   'P 1'
#
loop_
_entity.id
_entity.type
_entity.pdbx_description
1 polymer ?
#
loop_
_entity_poly.entity_id
_entity_poly.type
_entity_poly.pdbx_seq_one_letter_code
_entity_poly.pdbx_strand_id
1 'polypeptide(L)' 'QGIYGRRMYETWYKMTQMVLTGFPLRKVLTHQIHINDFQKGFDLMDAGTCGKVVCSWN' A
#
# COMPACT_ATOMS: atom_id res chain seq x y z
N GLN A 1 -15.85 -24.48 5.13
CA GLN A 1 -15.45 -23.08 5.30
C GLN A 1 -14.03 -22.86 4.77
N GLY A 2 -13.86 -22.41 3.51
CA GLY A 2 -12.53 -22.26 2.89
C GLY A 2 -12.52 -21.45 1.59
N ILE A 3 -13.52 -20.58 1.41
CA ILE A 3 -13.72 -19.78 0.19
C ILE A 3 -13.01 -18.43 0.33
N TYR A 4 -13.05 -17.80 1.51
CA TYR A 4 -12.40 -16.50 1.74
C TYR A 4 -10.88 -16.52 1.53
N GLY A 5 -10.17 -17.48 2.12
CA GLY A 5 -8.71 -17.61 1.93
C GLY A 5 -8.30 -17.84 0.48
N ARG A 6 -9.04 -18.69 -0.24
CA ARG A 6 -8.81 -18.93 -1.68
C ARG A 6 -9.06 -17.68 -2.54
N ARG A 7 -10.15 -16.94 -2.27
CA ARG A 7 -10.46 -15.69 -2.99
C ARG A 7 -9.45 -14.59 -2.71
N MET A 8 -8.97 -14.48 -1.46
CA MET A 8 -7.86 -13.58 -1.13
C MET A 8 -6.62 -13.94 -1.93
N TYR A 9 -6.19 -15.21 -1.90
CA TYR A 9 -5.03 -15.68 -2.66
C TYR A 9 -5.13 -15.38 -4.16
N GLU A 10 -6.28 -15.69 -4.77
CA GLU A 10 -6.54 -15.40 -6.18
C GLU A 10 -6.43 -13.88 -6.48
N THR A 11 -6.95 -13.03 -5.58
CA THR A 11 -6.87 -11.58 -5.71
C THR A 11 -5.42 -11.08 -5.60
N TRP A 12 -4.65 -11.61 -4.65
CA TRP A 12 -3.22 -11.31 -4.52
C TRP A 12 -2.44 -11.72 -5.77
N TYR A 13 -2.71 -12.90 -6.32
CA TYR A 13 -2.06 -13.35 -7.56
C TYR A 13 -2.36 -12.40 -8.72
N LYS A 14 -3.62 -12.01 -8.91
CA LYS A 14 -4.01 -11.03 -9.95
C LYS A 14 -3.30 -9.69 -9.76
N MET A 15 -3.25 -9.16 -8.54
CA MET A 15 -2.54 -7.91 -8.24
C MET A 15 -1.05 -8.01 -8.54
N THR A 16 -0.39 -9.10 -8.15
CA THR A 16 1.03 -9.33 -8.46
C THR A 16 1.27 -9.34 -9.97
N GLN A 17 0.42 -10.01 -10.75
CA GLN A 17 0.54 -10.00 -12.21
C GLN A 17 0.34 -8.59 -12.80
N MET A 18 -0.59 -7.78 -12.27
CA MET A 18 -0.76 -6.38 -12.69
C MET A 18 0.50 -5.56 -12.44
N VAL A 19 1.14 -5.74 -11.27
CA VAL A 19 2.40 -5.03 -10.94
C VAL A 19 3.53 -5.45 -11.88
N LEU A 20 3.70 -6.75 -12.12
CA LEU A 20 4.74 -7.28 -13.02
C LEU A 20 4.56 -6.85 -14.48
N THR A 21 3.31 -6.68 -14.92
CA THR A 21 2.99 -6.23 -16.29
C THR A 21 3.10 -4.71 -16.48
N GLY A 22 3.59 -3.98 -15.47
CA GLY A 22 3.92 -2.56 -15.57
C GLY A 22 2.88 -1.60 -15.00
N PHE A 23 1.98 -2.06 -14.12
CA PHE A 23 1.06 -1.16 -13.42
C PHE A 23 1.85 -0.11 -12.59
N PRO A 24 1.64 1.20 -12.83
CA PRO A 24 2.48 2.25 -12.26
C PRO A 24 2.10 2.57 -10.81
N LEU A 25 2.49 1.71 -9.87
CA LEU A 25 2.24 1.87 -8.42
C LEU A 25 2.79 3.17 -7.82
N ARG A 26 3.87 3.72 -8.41
CA ARG A 26 4.50 4.95 -7.92
C ARG A 26 3.56 6.15 -7.89
N LYS A 27 2.55 6.20 -8.77
CA LYS A 27 1.57 7.31 -8.79
C LYS A 27 0.66 7.34 -7.58
N VAL A 28 0.46 6.19 -6.93
CA VAL A 28 -0.42 6.06 -5.76
C VAL A 28 0.37 6.32 -4.47
N LEU A 29 1.68 6.06 -4.48
CA LEU A 29 2.55 6.31 -3.34
C LEU A 29 2.88 7.81 -3.24
N THR A 30 2.12 8.52 -2.41
CA THR A 30 2.30 9.97 -2.24
C THR A 30 3.41 10.35 -1.27
N HIS A 31 3.62 9.56 -0.21
CA HIS A 31 4.57 9.88 0.86
C HIS A 31 5.33 8.64 1.31
N GLN A 32 6.63 8.80 1.54
CA GLN A 32 7.47 7.82 2.21
C GLN A 32 8.14 8.52 3.39
N ILE A 33 7.98 7.95 4.58
CA ILE A 33 8.49 8.51 5.84
C ILE A 33 9.31 7.45 6.58
N HIS A 34 10.23 7.88 7.44
CA HIS A 34 10.93 6.94 8.31
C HIS A 34 9.96 6.35 9.35
N ILE A 35 10.16 5.10 9.74
CA ILE A 35 9.29 4.42 10.71
C ILE A 35 9.20 5.15 12.05
N ASN A 36 10.28 5.80 12.49
CA ASN A 36 10.28 6.61 13.71
C ASN A 36 9.30 7.80 13.65
N ASP A 37 8.95 8.25 12.45
CA ASP A 37 8.02 9.35 12.21
C ASP A 37 6.60 8.85 11.90
N PHE A 38 6.25 7.61 12.26
CA PHE A 38 4.95 7.01 11.93
C PHE A 38 3.77 7.93 12.26
N GLN A 39 3.86 8.67 13.38
CA GLN A 39 2.82 9.61 13.82
C GLN A 39 2.53 10.67 12.74
N LYS A 40 3.56 11.26 12.14
CA LYS A 40 3.42 12.22 11.03
C LYS A 40 2.69 11.60 9.84
N GLY A 41 2.89 10.31 9.60
CA GLY A 41 2.17 9.58 8.56
C GLY A 41 0.67 9.46 8.85
N PHE A 42 0.31 9.17 10.10
CA PHE A 42 -1.08 9.14 10.53
C PHE A 42 -1.74 10.53 10.47
N ASP A 43 -1.04 11.57 10.89
CA ASP A 43 -1.55 12.94 10.84
C ASP A 43 -1.83 13.38 9.38
N LEU A 44 -0.96 13.01 8.43
CA LEU A 44 -1.17 13.25 7.00
C LEU A 44 -2.37 12.48 6.43
N MET A 45 -2.64 11.28 6.95
CA MET A 45 -3.81 10.48 6.57
C MET A 45 -5.10 11.08 7.12
N ASP A 46 -5.09 11.54 8.38
CA ASP A 46 -6.23 12.19 9.03
C ASP A 46 -6.56 13.55 8.39
N ALA A 47 -5.54 14.34 8.05
CA ALA A 47 -5.69 15.61 7.34
C ALA A 47 -6.22 15.46 5.90
N GLY A 48 -6.27 14.23 5.35
CA GLY A 48 -6.74 13.95 3.99
C GLY A 48 -5.80 14.45 2.88
N THR A 49 -4.58 14.86 3.21
CA THR A 49 -3.60 15.42 2.26
C THR A 49 -2.66 14.37 1.66
N CYS A 50 -3.01 13.08 1.75
CA CYS A 50 -2.21 11.99 1.21
C CYS A 50 -3.07 10.91 0.54
N GLY A 51 -2.50 10.20 -0.45
CA GLY A 51 -3.15 9.06 -1.11
C GLY A 51 -2.70 7.72 -0.52
N LYS A 52 -1.39 7.57 -0.31
CA LYS A 52 -0.79 6.43 0.39
C LYS A 52 0.51 6.87 1.03
N VAL A 53 0.68 6.50 2.30
CA VAL A 53 1.91 6.67 3.08
C VAL A 53 2.56 5.30 3.28
N VAL A 54 3.88 5.22 3.08
CA VAL A 54 4.69 4.04 3.40
C VAL A 54 5.75 4.41 4.43
N CYS A 55 5.80 3.64 5.53
CA CYS A 55 6.85 3.75 6.53
C CYS A 55 8.05 2.89 6.12
N SER A 56 9.21 3.51 5.97
CA SER A 56 10.49 2.88 5.65
C SER A 56 11.28 2.55 6.92
N TRP A 57 11.93 1.39 6.92
CA TRP A 57 12.84 0.95 7.99
C TRP A 57 14.33 1.19 7.65
N ASN A 58 14.61 1.70 6.44
CA ASN A 58 15.93 2.17 6.03
C ASN A 58 16.18 3.58 6.52
#